data_AF-A0A2S4KYP8-F1
#
_entry.id   AF-A0A2S4KYP8-F1
#
_cell.length_a   1.000
_cell.length_b   1.000
_cell.length_c   1.000
_cell.angle_alpha   90.00
_cell.angle_beta   90.00
_cell.angle_gamma   90.00
#
_symmetry.space_group_name_H-M   'P 1'
#
loop_
_entity.id
_entity.type
_entity.pdbx_description
1 polymer ?
#
loop_
_entity_poly.entity_id
_entity_poly.type
_entity_poly.pdbx_seq_one_letter_code
_entity_poly.pdbx_strand_id
1 'polypeptide(L)'
;MDRMGFIPGPQAKEQIFNAQGHMFFSRQTALDFADEFIMNAPGGCGGAHLPLLYQAMLACVGEGDQVDIWFGLRNPDPAAGQEEYPSGELVGHTWAIVKTADGKERHLWEVGRRTPVAGEAHAARAFNAYREAMARFHGQEVPAPIPVDVKAADLPKEFNGKPVISRALAPSNLYYASGRMWYFVDLAPPGDLGAPVILSRPMRSFDALALSALMTLALGRPPLVFGISNATDTLGEVPTGYVRASYEADERIESTEGKPLLVL
;
A
#
# COMPACT_ATOMS: atom_id res chain seq x y z
N MET A 1 -24.93 -12.93 5.79
CA MET A 1 -24.01 -11.79 6.01
C MET A 1 -22.75 -12.40 6.62
N ASP A 2 -21.96 -13.05 5.77
CA ASP A 2 -20.76 -13.74 6.23
C ASP A 2 -19.68 -12.71 6.49
N ARG A 3 -19.25 -12.68 7.75
CA ARG A 3 -18.09 -11.93 8.22
C ARG A 3 -16.90 -12.31 7.36
N MET A 4 -16.18 -11.32 6.83
CA MET A 4 -14.89 -11.53 6.18
C MET A 4 -14.04 -12.49 7.01
N GLY A 5 -13.90 -13.71 6.49
CA GLY A 5 -13.13 -14.77 7.14
C GLY A 5 -11.66 -14.37 7.18
N PHE A 6 -11.13 -14.25 8.38
CA PHE A 6 -9.70 -14.18 8.65
C PHE A 6 -9.02 -15.45 8.14
N ILE A 7 -8.29 -15.37 7.03
CA ILE A 7 -7.35 -16.43 6.62
C ILE A 7 -6.10 -15.80 6.00
N PRO A 8 -5.02 -15.54 6.77
CA PRO A 8 -3.66 -15.56 6.25
C PRO A 8 -3.39 -16.99 5.79
N GLY A 9 -3.17 -17.18 4.48
CA GLY A 9 -3.02 -18.51 3.93
C GLY A 9 -2.65 -18.52 2.45
N PRO A 10 -2.46 -19.72 1.86
CA PRO A 10 -2.03 -19.92 0.48
C PRO A 10 -2.77 -19.08 -0.58
N GLN A 11 -4.03 -18.71 -0.32
CA GLN A 11 -4.91 -18.00 -1.25
C GLN A 11 -4.36 -16.65 -1.77
N ALA A 12 -3.75 -15.80 -0.95
CA ALA A 12 -3.24 -14.50 -1.43
C ALA A 12 -2.01 -14.68 -2.35
N LYS A 13 -1.14 -15.62 -1.98
CA LYS A 13 0.02 -16.01 -2.78
C LYS A 13 -0.47 -16.63 -4.09
N GLU A 14 -1.39 -17.59 -4.02
CA GLU A 14 -2.03 -18.21 -5.19
C GLU A 14 -2.71 -17.19 -6.10
N GLN A 15 -3.43 -16.20 -5.56
CA GLN A 15 -4.05 -15.13 -6.36
C GLN A 15 -3.01 -14.31 -7.13
N ILE A 16 -1.90 -13.93 -6.49
CA ILE A 16 -0.78 -13.24 -7.16
C ILE A 16 -0.19 -14.10 -8.28
N PHE A 17 0.04 -15.39 -8.02
CA PHE A 17 0.58 -16.30 -9.03
C PHE A 17 -0.41 -16.56 -10.17
N ASN A 18 -1.70 -16.74 -9.86
CA ASN A 18 -2.77 -17.00 -10.82
C ASN A 18 -3.06 -15.79 -11.71
N ALA A 19 -2.83 -14.57 -11.21
CA ALA A 19 -2.94 -13.36 -12.01
C ALA A 19 -1.81 -13.21 -13.05
N GLN A 20 -0.77 -14.05 -12.99
CA GLN A 20 0.32 -14.08 -13.97
C GLN A 20 0.96 -12.69 -14.20
N GLY A 21 1.02 -11.86 -13.16
CA GLY A 21 1.61 -10.53 -13.21
C GLY A 21 0.72 -9.41 -13.76
N HIS A 22 -0.59 -9.64 -13.91
CA HIS A 22 -1.54 -8.64 -14.41
C HIS A 22 -2.90 -8.71 -13.71
N MET A 23 -3.44 -7.56 -13.31
CA MET A 23 -4.83 -7.42 -12.91
C MET A 23 -5.44 -6.20 -13.58
N PHE A 24 -6.75 -6.22 -13.79
CA PHE A 24 -7.49 -5.08 -14.30
C PHE A 24 -8.86 -4.99 -13.63
N PHE A 25 -9.42 -3.78 -13.60
CA PHE A 25 -10.75 -3.53 -13.08
C PHE A 25 -11.38 -2.30 -13.73
N SER A 26 -12.70 -2.21 -13.60
CA SER A 26 -13.51 -1.13 -14.16
C SER A 26 -14.18 -0.31 -13.04
N ARG A 27 -15.08 0.59 -13.43
CA ARG A 27 -15.81 1.47 -12.53
C ARG A 27 -16.48 0.76 -11.34
N GLN A 28 -17.04 -0.43 -11.53
CA GLN A 28 -17.75 -1.12 -10.44
C GLN A 28 -16.84 -1.36 -9.23
N THR A 29 -15.59 -1.77 -9.47
CA THR A 29 -14.61 -1.97 -8.41
C THR A 29 -14.30 -0.66 -7.66
N ALA A 30 -14.30 0.48 -8.35
CA ALA A 30 -14.12 1.78 -7.68
C ALA A 30 -15.25 2.09 -6.70
N LEU A 31 -16.49 1.77 -7.07
CA LEU A 31 -17.67 1.92 -6.21
C LEU A 31 -17.57 1.00 -4.99
N ASP A 32 -17.30 -0.29 -5.23
CA ASP A 32 -17.19 -1.30 -4.18
C ASP A 32 -16.07 -0.93 -3.18
N PHE A 33 -14.94 -0.42 -3.67
CA PHE A 33 -13.83 0.02 -2.82
C PHE A 33 -14.14 1.30 -2.05
N ALA A 34 -14.90 2.23 -2.61
CA ALA A 34 -15.33 3.43 -1.89
C ALA A 34 -16.21 3.06 -0.69
N ASP A 35 -17.17 2.16 -0.90
CA ASP A 35 -18.03 1.65 0.16
C ASP A 35 -17.24 0.86 1.20
N GLU A 36 -16.33 0.00 0.76
CA GLU A 36 -15.61 -0.90 1.66
C GLU A 36 -14.49 -0.22 2.45
N PHE A 37 -13.72 0.68 1.83
CA PHE A 37 -12.50 1.22 2.43
C PHE A 37 -12.60 2.68 2.86
N ILE A 38 -13.52 3.47 2.31
CA ILE A 38 -13.69 4.88 2.71
C ILE A 38 -14.83 5.01 3.73
N MET A 39 -16.02 4.50 3.41
CA MET A 39 -17.18 4.61 4.31
C MET A 39 -16.96 3.87 5.64
N ASN A 40 -16.30 2.71 5.58
CA ASN A 40 -16.02 1.88 6.77
C ASN A 40 -14.63 2.13 7.39
N ALA A 41 -13.91 3.19 6.97
CA ALA A 41 -12.63 3.54 7.60
C ALA A 41 -12.82 3.84 9.11
N PRO A 42 -11.83 3.55 9.98
CA PRO A 42 -11.88 3.96 11.38
C PRO A 42 -12.12 5.48 11.52
N GLY A 43 -13.25 5.86 12.13
CA GLY A 43 -13.71 7.25 12.20
C GLY A 43 -14.78 7.64 11.16
N GLY A 44 -14.99 6.80 10.14
CA GLY A 44 -16.01 6.93 9.08
C GLY A 44 -15.98 8.28 8.36
N CYS A 45 -17.05 8.62 7.65
CA CYS A 45 -17.25 9.95 7.06
C CYS A 45 -17.36 11.12 8.07
N GLY A 46 -17.03 10.90 9.36
CA GLY A 46 -16.97 11.94 10.38
C GLY A 46 -15.73 12.84 10.27
N GLY A 47 -14.70 12.43 9.53
CA GLY A 47 -13.54 13.28 9.20
C GLY A 47 -13.83 14.18 8.00
N ALA A 48 -13.46 15.47 8.07
CA ALA A 48 -13.80 16.47 7.05
C ALA A 48 -13.37 16.11 5.62
N HIS A 49 -12.37 15.24 5.44
CA HIS A 49 -11.88 14.85 4.11
C HIS A 49 -12.56 13.60 3.53
N LEU A 50 -13.11 12.70 4.36
CA LEU A 50 -13.55 11.38 3.91
C LEU A 50 -14.80 11.44 2.99
N PRO A 51 -15.79 12.32 3.24
CA PRO A 51 -16.89 12.51 2.30
C PRO A 51 -16.42 12.99 0.91
N LEU A 52 -15.44 13.90 0.86
CA LEU A 52 -14.88 14.39 -0.40
C LEU A 52 -14.12 13.29 -1.13
N LEU A 53 -13.30 12.52 -0.40
CA LEU A 53 -12.59 11.37 -0.96
C LEU A 53 -13.56 10.32 -1.51
N TYR A 54 -14.63 10.03 -0.78
CA TYR A 54 -15.66 9.09 -1.22
C TYR A 54 -16.27 9.53 -2.55
N GLN A 55 -16.74 10.78 -2.64
CA GLN A 55 -17.30 11.33 -3.89
C GLN A 55 -16.28 11.34 -5.03
N ALA A 56 -15.02 11.68 -4.75
CA ALA A 56 -13.96 11.62 -5.75
C ALA A 56 -13.74 10.18 -6.26
N MET A 57 -13.76 9.18 -5.37
CA MET A 57 -13.58 7.78 -5.74
C MET A 57 -14.75 7.25 -6.59
N LEU A 58 -16.00 7.63 -6.28
CA LEU A 58 -17.17 7.23 -7.09
C LEU A 58 -17.14 7.77 -8.54
N ALA A 59 -16.39 8.85 -8.76
CA ALA A 59 -16.27 9.52 -10.05
C ALA A 59 -14.93 9.29 -10.76
N CYS A 60 -13.96 8.62 -10.12
CA CYS A 60 -12.57 8.59 -10.61
C CYS A 60 -12.33 7.65 -11.80
N VAL A 61 -13.27 6.73 -12.07
CA VAL A 61 -13.24 5.83 -13.23
C VAL A 61 -14.54 6.05 -14.03
N GLY A 62 -14.38 6.51 -15.28
CA GLY A 62 -15.50 6.74 -16.19
C GLY A 62 -16.16 5.45 -16.66
N GLU A 63 -17.32 5.59 -17.31
CA GLU A 63 -17.92 4.47 -18.02
C GLU A 63 -17.06 4.10 -19.24
N GLY A 64 -16.68 2.83 -19.36
CA GLY A 64 -15.77 2.34 -20.41
C GLY A 64 -14.28 2.51 -20.09
N ASP A 65 -13.92 3.20 -19.00
CA ASP A 65 -12.54 3.26 -18.54
C ASP A 65 -12.12 1.96 -17.82
N GLN A 66 -10.84 1.64 -17.90
CA GLN A 66 -10.22 0.49 -17.25
C GLN A 66 -8.94 0.92 -16.55
N VAL A 67 -8.67 0.33 -15.38
CA VAL A 67 -7.37 0.41 -14.73
C VAL A 67 -6.68 -0.94 -14.89
N ASP A 68 -5.43 -0.91 -15.36
CA ASP A 68 -4.57 -2.07 -15.43
C ASP A 68 -3.41 -1.90 -14.45
N ILE A 69 -3.10 -2.96 -13.71
CA ILE A 69 -1.94 -3.04 -12.84
C ILE A 69 -1.10 -4.24 -13.26
N TRP A 70 0.14 -3.98 -13.60
CA TRP A 70 1.13 -4.98 -13.97
C TRP A 70 2.15 -5.10 -12.86
N PHE A 71 2.50 -6.32 -12.48
CA PHE A 71 3.51 -6.64 -11.46
C PHE A 71 4.33 -7.82 -11.95
N GLY A 72 5.34 -7.50 -12.75
CA GLY A 72 6.20 -8.47 -13.40
C GLY A 72 7.66 -8.24 -13.10
N LEU A 73 8.45 -9.31 -13.19
CA LEU A 73 9.88 -9.22 -13.40
C LEU A 73 10.13 -8.52 -14.74
N ARG A 74 11.05 -7.54 -14.78
CA ARG A 74 11.12 -6.58 -15.89
C ARG A 74 11.51 -7.21 -17.24
N ASN A 75 11.94 -8.47 -17.27
CA ASN A 75 12.18 -9.19 -18.52
C ASN A 75 11.11 -10.26 -18.76
N PRO A 76 10.18 -10.03 -19.72
CA PRO A 76 9.31 -11.08 -20.24
C PRO A 76 10.06 -12.08 -21.14
N ASP A 77 11.36 -11.85 -21.42
CA ASP A 77 12.22 -12.77 -22.14
C ASP A 77 12.89 -13.77 -21.16
N PRO A 78 12.46 -15.05 -21.13
CA PRO A 78 13.05 -16.07 -20.28
C PRO A 78 14.52 -16.37 -20.63
N ALA A 79 14.97 -16.02 -21.84
CA ALA A 79 16.33 -16.30 -22.32
C ALA A 79 17.37 -15.28 -21.81
N ALA A 80 16.95 -14.09 -21.39
CA ALA A 80 17.85 -13.04 -20.90
C ALA A 80 18.35 -13.28 -19.46
N GLY A 81 17.77 -14.26 -18.75
CA GLY A 81 18.03 -14.49 -17.33
C GLY A 81 17.40 -13.41 -16.44
N GLN A 82 17.12 -13.76 -15.20
CA GLN A 82 16.74 -12.80 -14.16
C GLN A 82 18.01 -12.37 -13.44
N GLU A 83 18.20 -11.06 -13.25
CA GLU A 83 19.29 -10.57 -12.40
C GLU A 83 18.94 -10.90 -10.94
N GLU A 84 19.48 -12.01 -10.44
CA GLU A 84 19.35 -12.41 -9.04
C GLU A 84 20.30 -11.55 -8.19
N TYR A 85 19.72 -10.71 -7.33
CA TYR A 85 20.50 -9.94 -6.38
C TYR A 85 20.72 -10.72 -5.08
N PRO A 86 21.87 -10.54 -4.40
CA PRO A 86 22.16 -11.16 -3.09
C PRO A 86 21.18 -10.83 -1.96
N SER A 87 20.26 -9.88 -2.19
CA SER A 87 19.21 -9.45 -1.24
C SER A 87 17.90 -10.20 -1.43
N GLY A 88 17.77 -11.04 -2.45
CA GLY A 88 16.53 -11.72 -2.81
C GLY A 88 15.49 -10.84 -3.52
N GLU A 89 15.72 -9.53 -3.73
CA GLU A 89 14.75 -8.73 -4.48
C GLU A 89 14.78 -9.04 -5.98
N LEU A 90 13.66 -9.55 -6.47
CA LEU A 90 13.32 -9.66 -7.88
C LEU A 90 13.45 -8.30 -8.60
N VAL A 91 14.13 -8.27 -9.75
CA VAL A 91 14.32 -7.08 -10.61
C VAL A 91 13.04 -6.81 -11.42
N GLY A 92 11.94 -6.73 -10.69
CA GLY A 92 10.62 -6.47 -11.22
C GLY A 92 10.19 -5.04 -10.99
N HIS A 93 9.19 -4.65 -11.75
CA HIS A 93 8.47 -3.39 -11.61
C HIS A 93 6.99 -3.69 -11.45
N THR A 94 6.35 -2.97 -10.55
CA THR A 94 4.90 -2.86 -10.47
C THR A 94 4.52 -1.50 -11.01
N TRP A 95 3.54 -1.42 -11.90
CA TRP A 95 3.02 -0.16 -12.39
C TRP A 95 1.52 -0.24 -12.63
N ALA A 96 0.85 0.89 -12.44
CA ALA A 96 -0.56 1.05 -12.73
C ALA A 96 -0.77 2.06 -13.87
N ILE A 97 -1.69 1.76 -14.77
CA ILE A 97 -2.15 2.63 -15.84
C ILE A 97 -3.66 2.74 -15.82
N VAL A 98 -4.18 3.91 -16.18
CA VAL A 98 -5.59 4.05 -16.56
C VAL A 98 -5.67 4.12 -18.09
N LYS A 99 -6.57 3.33 -18.65
CA LYS A 99 -6.97 3.35 -20.06
C LYS A 99 -8.36 3.94 -20.11
N THR A 100 -8.49 5.06 -20.80
CA THR A 100 -9.76 5.75 -20.96
C THR A 100 -10.55 5.20 -22.15
N ALA A 101 -11.87 5.35 -22.14
CA ALA A 101 -12.74 4.87 -23.21
C ALA A 101 -12.40 5.42 -24.60
N ASP A 102 -11.74 6.59 -24.68
CA ASP A 102 -11.25 7.19 -25.93
C ASP A 102 -9.89 6.64 -26.39
N GLY A 103 -9.34 5.65 -25.69
CA GLY A 103 -8.11 4.96 -26.01
C GLY A 103 -6.84 5.62 -25.47
N LYS A 104 -6.93 6.69 -24.67
CA LYS A 104 -5.73 7.28 -24.04
C LYS A 104 -5.29 6.48 -22.83
N GLU A 105 -3.97 6.38 -22.66
CA GLU A 105 -3.34 5.74 -21.51
C GLU A 105 -2.56 6.75 -20.66
N ARG A 106 -2.60 6.58 -19.33
CA ARG A 106 -1.81 7.39 -18.39
C ARG A 106 -1.28 6.52 -17.26
N HIS A 107 0.01 6.68 -16.95
CA HIS A 107 0.61 6.09 -15.76
C HIS A 107 0.06 6.75 -14.48
N LEU A 108 -0.42 5.91 -13.56
CA LEU A 108 -0.83 6.32 -12.23
C LEU A 108 0.37 6.33 -11.29
N TRP A 109 1.16 5.25 -11.30
CA TRP A 109 2.40 5.13 -10.55
C TRP A 109 3.26 3.96 -11.04
N GLU A 110 4.53 3.98 -10.67
CA GLU A 110 5.48 2.89 -10.85
C GLU A 110 6.36 2.73 -9.62
N VAL A 111 6.63 1.47 -9.25
CA VAL A 111 7.57 1.12 -8.20
C VAL A 111 8.36 -0.13 -8.56
N GLY A 112 9.66 -0.08 -8.32
CA GLY A 112 10.55 -1.22 -8.46
C GLY A 112 11.74 -1.06 -7.54
N ARG A 113 12.73 -1.94 -7.69
CA ARG A 113 13.92 -1.98 -6.84
C ARG A 113 14.70 -0.66 -6.77
N ARG A 114 14.78 0.07 -7.89
CA ARG A 114 15.54 1.33 -8.00
C ARG A 114 14.71 2.55 -7.63
N THR A 115 13.43 2.38 -7.34
CA THR A 115 12.57 3.47 -6.89
C THR A 115 13.03 3.91 -5.50
N PRO A 116 13.24 5.22 -5.27
CA PRO A 116 13.72 5.67 -3.97
C PRO A 116 12.67 5.43 -2.87
N VAL A 117 13.14 5.11 -1.67
CA VAL A 117 12.29 4.85 -0.50
C VAL A 117 11.72 6.14 0.08
N ALA A 118 10.54 6.07 0.69
CA ALA A 118 9.97 7.20 1.43
C ALA A 118 10.84 7.58 2.63
N GLY A 119 10.93 8.86 3.04
CA GLY A 119 11.75 9.26 4.20
C GLY A 119 11.27 8.72 5.56
N GLU A 120 12.06 8.89 6.61
CA GLU A 120 11.72 8.41 7.97
C GLU A 120 10.46 9.05 8.54
N ALA A 121 10.19 10.32 8.20
CA ALA A 121 8.97 11.00 8.59
C ALA A 121 7.69 10.28 8.08
N HIS A 122 7.74 9.68 6.89
CA HIS A 122 6.63 8.90 6.35
C HIS A 122 6.46 7.56 7.09
N ALA A 123 7.56 6.91 7.48
CA ALA A 123 7.51 5.68 8.27
C ALA A 123 6.93 5.95 9.67
N ALA A 124 7.35 7.03 10.33
CA ALA A 124 6.81 7.45 11.62
C ALA A 124 5.31 7.79 11.53
N ARG A 125 4.90 8.49 10.47
CA ARG A 125 3.48 8.78 10.19
C ARG A 125 2.67 7.50 10.02
N ALA A 126 3.12 6.59 9.15
CA ALA A 126 2.48 5.30 8.92
C ALA A 126 2.36 4.48 10.21
N PHE A 127 3.41 4.45 11.01
CA PHE A 127 3.43 3.73 12.27
C PHE A 127 2.48 4.33 13.32
N ASN A 128 2.42 5.65 13.45
CA ASN A 128 1.47 6.32 14.33
C ASN A 128 0.02 5.96 13.95
N ALA A 129 -0.29 5.94 12.65
CA ALA A 129 -1.59 5.53 12.14
C ALA A 129 -1.92 4.07 12.53
N TYR A 130 -0.95 3.17 12.35
CA TYR A 130 -1.12 1.77 12.70
C TYR A 130 -1.37 1.57 14.19
N ARG A 131 -0.60 2.25 15.05
CA ARG A 131 -0.79 2.20 16.51
C ARG A 131 -2.16 2.72 16.93
N GLU A 132 -2.59 3.82 16.33
CA GLU A 132 -3.91 4.38 16.58
C GLU A 132 -5.02 3.41 16.17
N ALA A 133 -4.92 2.82 14.97
CA ALA A 133 -5.87 1.82 14.48
C ALA A 133 -5.93 0.58 15.39
N MET A 134 -4.78 0.06 15.81
CA MET A 134 -4.68 -1.07 16.74
C MET A 134 -5.27 -0.73 18.11
N ALA A 135 -4.91 0.41 18.70
CA ALA A 135 -5.41 0.81 20.01
C ALA A 135 -6.94 0.95 20.00
N ARG A 136 -7.49 1.59 18.96
CA ARG A 136 -8.94 1.71 18.77
C ARG A 136 -9.61 0.34 18.60
N PHE A 137 -9.02 -0.55 17.80
CA PHE A 137 -9.54 -1.91 17.61
C PHE A 137 -9.61 -2.71 18.93
N HIS A 138 -8.62 -2.55 19.79
CA HIS A 138 -8.56 -3.21 21.10
C HIS A 138 -9.34 -2.48 22.20
N GLY A 139 -9.97 -1.33 21.92
CA GLY A 139 -10.64 -0.51 22.94
C GLY A 139 -9.69 0.08 23.98
N GLN A 140 -8.42 0.29 23.61
CA GLN A 140 -7.38 0.86 24.46
C GLN A 140 -7.23 2.36 24.22
N GLU A 141 -6.60 3.06 25.16
CA GLU A 141 -6.22 4.46 24.98
C GLU A 141 -5.22 4.59 23.82
N VAL A 142 -5.45 5.58 22.94
CA VAL A 142 -4.55 5.85 21.82
C VAL A 142 -3.23 6.37 22.36
N PRO A 143 -2.10 5.69 22.09
CA PRO A 143 -0.82 6.14 22.61
C PRO A 143 -0.40 7.50 22.05
N ALA A 144 0.45 8.22 22.79
CA ALA A 144 1.06 9.44 22.28
C ALA A 144 1.83 9.15 20.97
N PRO A 145 1.66 10.00 19.93
CA PRO A 145 2.32 9.82 18.65
C PRO A 145 3.83 10.01 18.78
N ILE A 146 4.59 9.19 18.05
CA ILE A 146 6.03 9.38 17.88
C ILE A 146 6.26 10.66 17.05
N PRO A 147 7.27 11.48 17.37
CA PRO A 147 7.56 12.70 16.63
C PRO A 147 7.74 12.45 15.12
N VAL A 148 7.04 13.23 14.30
CA VAL A 148 7.21 13.27 12.84
C VAL A 148 7.95 14.55 12.49
N ASP A 149 9.14 14.43 11.89
CA ASP A 149 9.83 15.60 11.35
C ASP A 149 9.15 16.08 10.06
N VAL A 150 8.18 16.97 10.21
CA VAL A 150 7.42 17.58 9.11
C VAL A 150 8.29 18.44 8.18
N LYS A 151 9.53 18.75 8.55
CA LYS A 151 10.48 19.54 7.76
C LYS A 151 11.49 18.67 7.00
N ALA A 152 11.59 17.37 7.32
CA ALA A 152 12.41 16.43 6.56
C ALA A 152 11.82 16.20 5.17
N ALA A 153 12.64 16.41 4.14
CA ALA A 153 12.21 16.59 2.76
C ALA A 153 11.53 15.38 2.09
N ASP A 154 10.49 15.74 1.32
CA ASP A 154 9.71 15.12 0.24
C ASP A 154 9.92 13.62 -0.10
N LEU A 155 8.80 12.89 -0.07
CA LEU A 155 8.58 11.71 -0.90
C LEU A 155 8.97 12.01 -2.36
N PRO A 156 9.82 11.19 -3.02
CA PRO A 156 10.06 11.31 -4.45
C PRO A 156 8.72 11.29 -5.19
N LYS A 157 8.37 12.41 -5.83
CA LYS A 157 7.10 12.51 -6.57
C LYS A 157 7.15 11.68 -7.84
N GLU A 158 8.31 11.63 -8.47
CA GLU A 158 8.53 10.93 -9.74
C GLU A 158 9.90 10.23 -9.78
N PHE A 159 9.98 9.17 -10.58
CA PHE A 159 11.20 8.46 -10.94
C PHE A 159 11.10 8.04 -12.40
N ASN A 160 12.10 8.40 -13.22
CA ASN A 160 12.07 8.21 -14.68
C ASN A 160 10.80 8.80 -15.35
N GLY A 161 10.35 9.97 -14.89
CA GLY A 161 9.19 10.68 -15.46
C GLY A 161 7.83 10.05 -15.16
N LYS A 162 7.76 9.14 -14.18
CA LYS A 162 6.52 8.48 -13.75
C LYS A 162 6.30 8.71 -12.26
N PRO A 163 5.05 8.88 -11.80
CA PRO A 163 4.77 9.02 -10.38
C PRO A 163 5.27 7.81 -9.59
N VAL A 164 5.79 8.03 -8.40
CA VAL A 164 6.32 6.97 -7.53
C VAL A 164 5.37 6.68 -6.38
N ILE A 165 5.30 5.41 -6.01
CA ILE A 165 4.58 4.91 -4.83
C ILE A 165 5.54 4.11 -3.93
N SER A 166 5.11 3.82 -2.70
CA SER A 166 5.87 3.04 -1.72
C SER A 166 6.36 1.68 -2.24
N ARG A 167 7.57 1.30 -1.81
CA ARG A 167 8.20 -0.01 -2.11
C ARG A 167 7.47 -1.18 -1.47
N ALA A 168 6.56 -0.94 -0.53
CA ALA A 168 5.60 -1.96 -0.08
C ALA A 168 4.91 -2.68 -1.28
N LEU A 169 4.64 -1.97 -2.37
CA LEU A 169 4.02 -2.51 -3.58
C LEU A 169 5.02 -3.03 -4.64
N ALA A 170 6.32 -3.04 -4.34
CA ALA A 170 7.33 -3.61 -5.23
C ALA A 170 7.14 -5.14 -5.37
N PRO A 171 7.49 -5.74 -6.53
CA PRO A 171 7.26 -7.17 -6.76
C PRO A 171 7.88 -8.08 -5.70
N SER A 172 9.05 -7.75 -5.15
CA SER A 172 9.66 -8.52 -4.06
C SER A 172 8.70 -8.66 -2.87
N ASN A 173 8.06 -7.57 -2.45
CA ASN A 173 7.11 -7.60 -1.35
C ASN A 173 5.79 -8.29 -1.75
N LEU A 174 5.30 -8.08 -2.97
CA LEU A 174 4.09 -8.75 -3.45
C LEU A 174 4.27 -10.28 -3.49
N TYR A 175 5.37 -10.78 -4.06
CA TYR A 175 5.59 -12.23 -4.22
C TYR A 175 6.06 -12.92 -2.92
N TYR A 176 7.02 -12.33 -2.19
CA TYR A 176 7.61 -12.98 -1.01
C TYR A 176 6.81 -12.79 0.28
N ALA A 177 6.04 -11.70 0.38
CA ALA A 177 5.47 -11.27 1.65
C ALA A 177 3.95 -11.09 1.65
N SER A 178 3.26 -11.34 0.53
CA SER A 178 1.79 -11.31 0.45
C SER A 178 1.05 -12.19 1.44
N GLY A 179 1.64 -13.33 1.81
CA GLY A 179 1.08 -14.23 2.83
C GLY A 179 1.46 -13.87 4.27
N ARG A 180 2.43 -12.95 4.46
CA ARG A 180 3.08 -12.67 5.75
C ARG A 180 2.84 -11.24 6.26
N MET A 181 2.49 -10.31 5.36
CA MET A 181 2.22 -8.92 5.70
C MET A 181 0.74 -8.56 5.53
N TRP A 182 0.32 -7.58 6.34
CA TRP A 182 -0.87 -6.80 6.09
C TRP A 182 -0.51 -5.47 5.46
N TYR A 183 -1.29 -5.07 4.47
CA TYR A 183 -1.10 -3.81 3.77
C TYR A 183 -2.08 -2.78 4.29
N PHE A 184 -1.62 -1.53 4.27
CA PHE A 184 -2.42 -0.37 4.64
C PHE A 184 -2.17 0.77 3.66
N VAL A 185 -3.20 1.55 3.39
CA VAL A 185 -3.17 2.75 2.55
C VAL A 185 -3.56 3.94 3.42
N ASP A 186 -2.74 5.00 3.41
CA ASP A 186 -3.10 6.29 3.99
C ASP A 186 -4.14 6.96 3.09
N LEU A 187 -5.33 7.18 3.63
CA LEU A 187 -6.46 7.83 2.99
C LEU A 187 -6.39 9.36 3.10
N ALA A 188 -5.42 9.89 3.85
CA ALA A 188 -5.19 11.33 3.91
C ALA A 188 -4.62 11.86 2.58
N PRO A 189 -4.79 13.17 2.30
CA PRO A 189 -4.17 13.82 1.14
C PRO A 189 -2.65 13.55 1.05
N PRO A 190 -2.14 13.02 -0.09
CA PRO A 190 -0.74 12.66 -0.23
C PRO A 190 0.21 13.84 -0.07
N GLY A 191 1.27 13.64 0.72
CA GLY A 191 2.36 14.59 0.88
C GLY A 191 2.19 15.61 2.01
N ASP A 192 1.05 15.66 2.69
CA ASP A 192 0.87 16.48 3.89
C ASP A 192 1.16 15.65 5.16
N LEU A 193 2.39 15.77 5.68
CA LEU A 193 2.80 15.10 6.92
C LEU A 193 2.06 15.63 8.16
N GLY A 194 1.47 16.82 8.10
CA GLY A 194 0.72 17.45 9.18
C GLY A 194 -0.77 17.12 9.19
N ALA A 195 -1.31 16.54 8.10
CA ALA A 195 -2.71 16.14 8.04
C ALA A 195 -3.00 15.03 9.06
N PRO A 196 -4.23 14.93 9.62
CA PRO A 196 -4.65 13.77 10.40
C PRO A 196 -4.41 12.48 9.61
N VAL A 197 -3.92 11.43 10.26
CA VAL A 197 -3.70 10.16 9.55
C VAL A 197 -5.00 9.38 9.51
N ILE A 198 -5.38 8.91 8.33
CA ILE A 198 -6.59 8.11 8.16
C ILE A 198 -6.19 6.82 7.48
N LEU A 199 -6.11 5.75 8.27
CA LEU A 199 -5.67 4.48 7.76
C LEU A 199 -6.83 3.66 7.22
N SER A 200 -6.65 3.03 6.07
CA SER A 200 -7.54 1.96 5.65
C SER A 200 -7.58 0.84 6.69
N ARG A 201 -8.63 0.01 6.65
CA ARG A 201 -8.58 -1.28 7.37
C ARG A 201 -7.44 -2.17 6.82
N PRO A 202 -6.95 -3.15 7.60
CA PRO A 202 -5.96 -4.11 7.10
C PRO A 202 -6.46 -4.83 5.84
N MET A 203 -5.61 -4.93 4.82
CA MET A 203 -5.96 -5.58 3.55
C MET A 203 -4.83 -6.43 2.98
N ARG A 204 -5.16 -7.19 1.93
CA ARG A 204 -4.19 -7.99 1.17
C ARG A 204 -3.49 -7.14 0.12
N SER A 205 -2.40 -7.67 -0.42
CA SER A 205 -1.61 -7.01 -1.46
C SER A 205 -2.44 -6.60 -2.69
N PHE A 206 -3.38 -7.43 -3.14
CA PHE A 206 -4.25 -7.13 -4.30
C PHE A 206 -5.16 -5.94 -4.06
N ASP A 207 -5.82 -5.90 -2.90
CA ASP A 207 -6.66 -4.78 -2.51
C ASP A 207 -5.81 -3.52 -2.37
N ALA A 208 -4.60 -3.62 -1.82
CA ALA A 208 -3.69 -2.50 -1.71
C ALA A 208 -3.27 -1.95 -3.08
N LEU A 209 -3.02 -2.82 -4.07
CA LEU A 209 -2.74 -2.40 -5.46
C LEU A 209 -3.92 -1.63 -6.05
N ALA A 210 -5.12 -2.20 -5.98
CA ALA A 210 -6.34 -1.59 -6.53
C ALA A 210 -6.69 -0.27 -5.83
N LEU A 211 -6.74 -0.26 -4.49
CA LEU A 211 -7.04 0.93 -3.72
C LEU A 211 -6.02 2.04 -3.97
N SER A 212 -4.73 1.70 -4.08
CA SER A 212 -3.69 2.70 -4.36
C SER A 212 -3.84 3.35 -5.73
N ALA A 213 -4.22 2.58 -6.76
CA ALA A 213 -4.52 3.12 -8.09
C ALA A 213 -5.77 4.03 -8.06
N LEU A 214 -6.84 3.61 -7.37
CA LEU A 214 -8.06 4.40 -7.20
C LEU A 214 -7.81 5.70 -6.43
N MET A 215 -7.05 5.64 -5.33
CA MET A 215 -6.62 6.80 -4.56
C MET A 215 -5.79 7.77 -5.40
N THR A 216 -4.93 7.24 -6.28
CA THR A 216 -4.15 8.07 -7.20
C THR A 216 -5.04 8.79 -8.20
N LEU A 217 -6.08 8.13 -8.72
CA LEU A 217 -7.05 8.76 -9.60
C LEU A 217 -7.87 9.83 -8.86
N ALA A 218 -8.33 9.54 -7.64
CA ALA A 218 -9.17 10.42 -6.84
C ALA A 218 -8.42 11.66 -6.33
N LEU A 219 -7.15 11.53 -5.95
CA LEU A 219 -6.36 12.60 -5.33
C LEU A 219 -5.29 13.20 -6.25
N GLY A 220 -5.11 12.63 -7.45
CA GLY A 220 -4.12 13.06 -8.43
C GLY A 220 -2.67 12.70 -8.09
N ARG A 221 -2.41 12.04 -6.96
CA ARG A 221 -1.09 11.59 -6.51
C ARG A 221 -1.17 10.24 -5.79
N PRO A 222 -0.11 9.40 -5.89
CA PRO A 222 -0.07 8.13 -5.18
C PRO A 222 -0.15 8.29 -3.66
N PRO A 223 -0.94 7.47 -2.94
CA PRO A 223 -0.99 7.49 -1.48
C PRO A 223 0.27 6.87 -0.87
N LEU A 224 0.47 7.10 0.43
CA LEU A 224 1.44 6.33 1.19
C LEU A 224 0.86 4.93 1.46
N VAL A 225 1.60 3.91 1.08
CA VAL A 225 1.24 2.49 1.30
C VAL A 225 2.33 1.84 2.12
N PHE A 226 1.98 1.03 3.11
CA PHE A 226 2.98 0.28 3.89
C PHE A 226 2.50 -1.12 4.23
N GLY A 227 3.46 -2.00 4.44
CA GLY A 227 3.25 -3.35 4.96
C GLY A 227 3.66 -3.46 6.42
N ILE A 228 2.89 -4.20 7.22
CA ILE A 228 3.27 -4.59 8.57
C ILE A 228 3.46 -6.10 8.64
N SER A 229 4.62 -6.53 9.11
CA SER A 229 4.88 -7.92 9.53
C SER A 229 5.06 -7.93 11.05
N ASN A 230 4.13 -8.56 11.78
CA ASN A 230 4.23 -8.72 13.22
C ASN A 230 4.95 -10.03 13.54
N ALA A 231 5.79 -10.02 14.56
CA ALA A 231 6.30 -11.25 15.15
C ALA A 231 5.20 -11.93 15.98
N THR A 232 5.21 -13.27 16.06
CA THR A 232 4.14 -14.07 16.68
C THR A 232 3.88 -13.70 18.14
N ASP A 233 4.93 -13.32 18.86
CA ASP A 233 4.95 -12.86 20.25
C ASP A 233 4.28 -11.49 20.46
N THR A 234 4.16 -10.66 19.43
CA THR A 234 3.56 -9.31 19.48
C THR A 234 2.19 -9.24 18.84
N LEU A 235 1.65 -10.39 18.41
CA LEU A 235 0.39 -10.45 17.68
C LEU A 235 -0.79 -10.05 18.60
N GLY A 236 -1.47 -8.96 18.23
CA GLY A 236 -2.64 -8.47 18.98
C GLY A 236 -2.29 -7.48 20.09
N GLU A 237 -1.04 -6.99 20.16
CA GLU A 237 -0.63 -5.91 21.04
C GLU A 237 -0.43 -4.60 20.27
N VAL A 238 -0.56 -3.47 20.97
CA VAL A 238 -0.24 -2.15 20.40
C VAL A 238 1.27 -1.94 20.49
N PRO A 239 2.00 -1.89 19.36
CA PRO A 239 3.46 -1.81 19.40
C PRO A 239 3.93 -0.45 19.92
N THR A 240 5.09 -0.45 20.58
CA THR A 240 5.72 0.77 21.11
C THR A 240 6.74 1.38 20.14
N GLY A 241 7.27 0.59 19.22
CA GLY A 241 8.20 1.00 18.17
C GLY A 241 8.12 0.08 16.95
N TYR A 242 8.90 0.37 15.92
CA TYR A 242 8.98 -0.41 14.70
C TYR A 242 10.44 -0.59 14.27
N VAL A 243 10.66 -1.61 13.43
CA VAL A 243 11.87 -1.73 12.63
C VAL A 243 11.48 -1.43 11.19
N ARG A 244 12.20 -0.51 10.56
CA ARG A 244 11.88 -0.08 9.20
C ARG A 244 12.66 -0.89 8.17
N ALA A 245 12.00 -1.33 7.11
CA ALA A 245 12.60 -2.06 6.00
C ALA A 245 12.11 -1.56 4.64
N SER A 246 12.91 -1.81 3.59
CA SER A 246 12.48 -1.60 2.20
C SER A 246 11.76 -2.83 1.62
N TYR A 247 12.04 -4.01 2.17
CA TYR A 247 11.38 -5.26 1.86
C TYR A 247 11.36 -6.18 3.07
N GLU A 248 10.38 -7.08 3.13
CA GLU A 248 10.12 -7.89 4.33
C GLU A 248 11.24 -8.87 4.67
N ALA A 249 11.89 -9.46 3.65
CA ALA A 249 12.91 -10.48 3.81
C ALA A 249 14.35 -9.91 3.83
N ASP A 250 14.56 -8.66 4.26
CA ASP A 250 15.90 -8.08 4.33
C ASP A 250 16.71 -8.70 5.49
N GLU A 251 17.54 -9.69 5.16
CA GLU A 251 18.39 -10.41 6.12
C GLU A 251 19.39 -9.51 6.85
N ARG A 252 19.62 -8.27 6.38
CA ARG A 252 20.49 -7.29 7.06
C ARG A 252 19.78 -6.58 8.21
N ILE A 253 18.46 -6.70 8.28
CA ILE A 253 17.64 -6.05 9.30
C ILE A 253 17.41 -7.05 10.42
N GLU A 254 17.97 -6.74 11.59
CA GLU A 254 17.79 -7.56 12.77
C GLU A 254 16.36 -7.42 13.30
N SER A 255 15.69 -8.55 13.50
CA SER A 255 14.42 -8.59 14.23
C SER A 255 14.66 -8.09 15.65
N THR A 256 13.88 -7.10 16.06
CA THR A 256 13.90 -6.59 17.43
C THR A 256 12.65 -7.07 18.13
N GLU A 257 12.81 -7.74 19.27
CA GLU A 257 11.70 -8.21 20.12
C GLU A 257 10.73 -7.05 20.41
N GLY A 258 9.42 -7.32 20.35
CA GLY A 258 8.41 -6.31 20.63
C GLY A 258 8.15 -5.30 19.51
N LYS A 259 8.86 -5.37 18.36
CA LYS A 259 8.73 -4.39 17.27
C LYS A 259 8.33 -5.04 15.94
N PRO A 260 7.20 -4.66 15.34
CA PRO A 260 6.87 -5.08 13.99
C PRO A 260 7.85 -4.52 12.96
N LEU A 261 7.97 -5.26 11.86
CA LEU A 261 8.64 -4.79 10.66
C LEU A 261 7.66 -3.93 9.85
N LEU A 262 8.03 -2.68 9.61
CA LEU A 262 7.32 -1.73 8.76
C LEU A 262 8.03 -1.63 7.41
N VAL A 263 7.38 -2.15 6.37
CA VAL A 263 7.89 -2.17 5.00
C VAL A 263 7.32 -0.98 4.23
N LEU A 264 8.20 -0.11 3.74
CA LEU A 264 7.83 1.14 3.06
C LEU A 264 8.67 1.43 1.81
#